data_AF-A0A292ZCP8-F1
#
_entry.id   AF-A0A292ZCP8-F1
#
_cell.length_a   1.000
_cell.length_b   1.000
_cell.length_c   1.000
_cell.angle_alpha   90.00
_cell.angle_beta   90.00
_cell.angle_gamma   90.00
#
_symmetry.space_group_name_H-M   'P 1'
#
loop_
_entity.id
_entity.type
_entity.pdbx_description
1 polymer ?
#
loop_
_entity_poly.entity_id
_entity_poly.type
_entity_poly.pdbx_seq_one_letter_code
_entity_poly.pdbx_strand_id
1 'polypeptide(L)'
;MSILFRIAVPADETTDPYAIITARQLAAFRRFLRAEGDRLGVALLEPDEYLGDSFEARVCPLALASITARFDHEPTVIAVVEEAQFRVRRVMVHRDRAAAEIRMRVALTSDRGLELDLAYGNAYALLEALEIEAESVGDIALDMAQDRLRDPATAARARARCVDHYLPRLETLLMTAPDPAVARLSWA
;
A
#
# COMPACT_ATOMS: atom_id res chain seq x y z
N MET A 1 13.09 15.27 0.03
CA MET A 1 11.72 15.62 -0.37
C MET A 1 11.37 14.70 -1.53
N SER A 2 10.29 13.94 -1.40
CA SER A 2 9.79 13.00 -2.39
C SER A 2 8.26 13.07 -2.48
N ILE A 3 7.70 12.49 -3.54
CA ILE A 3 6.26 12.40 -3.83
C ILE A 3 5.92 10.91 -3.96
N LEU A 4 4.93 10.46 -3.22
CA LEU A 4 4.47 9.08 -3.20
C LEU A 4 3.28 8.90 -4.14
N PHE A 5 3.48 8.13 -5.20
CA PHE A 5 2.38 7.69 -6.07
C PHE A 5 1.76 6.41 -5.52
N ARG A 6 0.44 6.43 -5.33
CA ARG A 6 -0.33 5.30 -4.80
C ARG A 6 -1.69 5.20 -5.47
N ILE A 7 -2.31 4.03 -5.34
CA ILE A 7 -3.75 3.90 -5.60
C ILE A 7 -4.51 4.46 -4.40
N ALA A 8 -5.48 5.32 -4.65
CA ALA A 8 -6.44 5.81 -3.67
C ALA A 8 -7.84 5.31 -4.04
N VAL A 9 -8.65 4.99 -3.02
CA VAL A 9 -10.06 4.62 -3.18
C VAL A 9 -10.92 5.45 -2.23
N PRO A 10 -12.22 5.68 -2.52
CA PRO A 10 -13.08 6.51 -1.66
C PRO A 10 -13.12 6.07 -0.20
N ALA A 11 -12.97 4.76 0.04
CA ALA A 11 -12.94 4.21 1.37
C ALA A 11 -11.74 4.69 2.21
N ASP A 12 -10.65 5.14 1.58
CA ASP A 12 -9.48 5.73 2.27
C ASP A 12 -9.83 7.06 2.99
N GLU A 13 -10.94 7.71 2.61
CA GLU A 13 -11.43 8.96 3.24
C GLU A 13 -12.38 8.70 4.42
N THR A 14 -12.73 7.43 4.66
CA THR A 14 -13.62 7.04 5.76
C THR A 14 -12.82 6.63 7.00
N THR A 15 -13.47 6.63 8.17
CA THR A 15 -12.85 6.11 9.39
C THR A 15 -12.71 4.59 9.24
N ASP A 16 -11.53 4.14 8.83
CA ASP A 16 -11.21 2.71 8.73
C ASP A 16 -11.40 2.00 10.08
N PRO A 17 -11.79 0.70 10.04
CA PRO A 17 -11.76 -0.11 11.25
C PRO A 17 -10.34 -0.10 11.85
N TYR A 18 -10.28 -0.10 13.18
CA TYR A 18 -9.04 -0.31 13.91
C TYR A 18 -9.27 -1.29 15.04
N ALA A 19 -8.19 -1.99 15.40
CA ALA A 19 -8.16 -2.91 16.51
C ALA A 19 -7.06 -2.51 17.49
N ILE A 20 -7.33 -2.64 18.80
CA ILE A 20 -6.31 -2.52 19.83
C ILE A 20 -5.82 -3.92 20.16
N ILE A 21 -4.53 -4.17 19.97
CA ILE A 21 -3.91 -5.47 20.22
C ILE A 21 -2.91 -5.40 21.37
N THR A 22 -2.70 -6.53 22.02
CA THR A 22 -1.69 -6.65 23.09
C THR A 22 -0.30 -6.88 22.50
N ALA A 23 0.76 -6.57 23.28
CA ALA A 23 2.13 -6.90 22.91
C ALA A 23 2.34 -8.42 22.67
N ARG A 24 1.59 -9.27 23.39
CA ARG A 24 1.62 -10.72 23.23
C ARG A 24 1.02 -11.16 21.89
N GLN A 25 -0.14 -10.60 21.53
CA GLN A 25 -0.76 -10.85 20.22
C GLN A 25 0.13 -10.36 19.08
N LEU A 26 0.73 -9.17 19.22
CA LEU A 26 1.69 -8.64 18.25
C LEU A 26 2.89 -9.57 18.07
N ALA A 27 3.48 -10.07 19.16
CA ALA A 27 4.60 -11.01 19.08
C ALA A 27 4.21 -12.34 18.41
N ALA A 28 3.01 -12.87 18.72
CA ALA A 28 2.48 -14.07 18.08
C ALA A 28 2.24 -13.86 16.57
N PHE A 29 1.70 -12.70 16.19
CA PHE A 29 1.46 -12.32 14.81
C PHE A 29 2.77 -12.19 14.02
N ARG A 30 3.77 -11.47 14.54
CA ARG A 30 5.10 -11.36 13.90
C ARG A 30 5.75 -12.72 13.67
N ARG A 31 5.71 -13.61 14.68
CA ARG A 31 6.24 -14.97 14.53
C ARG A 31 5.50 -15.77 13.45
N PHE A 32 4.17 -15.66 13.42
CA PHE A 32 3.33 -16.30 12.41
C PHE A 32 3.64 -15.81 11.00
N LEU A 33 3.73 -14.49 10.79
CA LEU A 33 4.06 -13.91 9.48
C LEU A 33 5.43 -14.36 8.95
N ARG A 34 6.43 -14.51 9.82
CA ARG A 34 7.74 -15.02 9.41
C ARG A 34 7.66 -16.47 8.94
N ALA A 35 7.05 -17.34 9.75
CA ALA A 35 6.90 -18.75 9.41
C ALA A 35 6.11 -18.95 8.10
N GLU A 36 5.05 -18.18 7.90
CA GLU A 36 4.28 -18.23 6.65
C GLU A 36 5.03 -17.61 5.47
N GLY A 37 5.80 -16.54 5.70
CA GLY A 37 6.64 -15.93 4.67
C GLY A 37 7.71 -16.90 4.17
N ASP A 38 8.39 -17.60 5.08
CA ASP A 38 9.36 -18.65 4.76
C ASP A 38 8.69 -19.79 3.98
N ARG A 39 7.49 -20.22 4.41
CA ARG A 39 6.72 -21.29 3.75
C ARG A 39 6.29 -20.91 2.32
N LEU A 40 5.92 -19.65 2.11
CA LEU A 40 5.41 -19.16 0.83
C LEU A 40 6.52 -18.63 -0.09
N GLY A 41 7.75 -18.44 0.43
CA GLY A 41 8.83 -17.81 -0.31
C GLY A 41 8.58 -16.32 -0.61
N VAL A 42 7.81 -15.63 0.23
CA VAL A 42 7.49 -14.20 0.07
C VAL A 42 7.69 -13.46 1.38
N ALA A 43 8.23 -12.25 1.33
CA ALA A 43 8.31 -11.40 2.51
C ALA A 43 6.90 -10.90 2.89
N LEU A 44 6.42 -11.32 4.07
CA LEU A 44 5.15 -10.85 4.64
C LEU A 44 5.31 -9.72 5.66
N LEU A 45 6.52 -9.56 6.17
CA LEU A 45 6.90 -8.58 7.17
C LEU A 45 8.36 -8.19 6.88
N GLU A 46 8.69 -6.92 7.07
CA GLU A 46 10.09 -6.51 6.98
C GLU A 46 10.95 -7.15 8.08
N PRO A 47 12.27 -7.31 7.84
CA PRO A 47 13.20 -7.79 8.86
C PRO A 47 13.15 -6.95 10.14
N ASP A 48 13.36 -7.59 11.29
CA ASP A 48 13.17 -6.96 12.61
C ASP A 48 14.03 -5.73 12.86
N GLU A 49 15.20 -5.66 12.23
CA GLU A 49 16.12 -4.52 12.31
C GLU A 49 15.55 -3.23 11.71
N TYR A 50 14.52 -3.34 10.86
CA TYR A 50 13.84 -2.21 10.24
C TYR A 50 12.48 -1.89 10.89
N LEU A 51 12.01 -2.75 11.81
CA LEU A 51 10.72 -2.56 12.47
C LEU A 51 10.84 -1.56 13.63
N GLY A 52 10.33 -0.35 13.41
CA GLY A 52 10.17 0.66 14.45
C GLY A 52 8.89 0.50 15.27
N ASP A 53 8.44 1.61 15.87
CA ASP A 53 7.12 1.68 16.55
C ASP A 53 5.94 1.58 15.55
N SER A 54 6.20 1.73 14.25
CA SER A 54 5.23 1.52 13.19
C SER A 54 5.78 0.59 12.14
N PHE A 55 4.95 -0.29 11.61
CA PHE A 55 5.29 -1.12 10.46
C PHE A 55 4.06 -1.58 9.72
N GLU A 56 4.25 -2.09 8.51
CA GLU A 56 3.20 -2.71 7.72
C GLU A 56 3.48 -4.19 7.48
N ALA A 57 2.41 -4.97 7.35
CA ALA A 57 2.48 -6.39 7.07
C ALA A 57 1.54 -6.79 5.94
N ARG A 58 2.03 -7.70 5.11
CA ARG A 58 1.29 -8.31 4.02
C ARG A 58 0.39 -9.42 4.56
N VAL A 59 -0.90 -9.33 4.27
CA VAL A 59 -1.91 -10.26 4.80
C VAL A 59 -2.75 -10.95 3.74
N CYS A 60 -2.81 -10.42 2.51
CA CYS A 60 -3.63 -11.00 1.45
C CYS A 60 -3.23 -12.43 1.03
N PRO A 61 -1.96 -12.86 1.11
CA PRO A 61 -1.59 -14.24 0.79
C PRO A 61 -2.07 -15.28 1.81
N LEU A 62 -2.61 -14.86 2.96
CA LEU A 62 -2.92 -15.74 4.08
C LEU A 62 -4.42 -15.91 4.28
N ALA A 63 -4.84 -17.06 4.80
CA ALA A 63 -6.24 -17.25 5.17
C ALA A 63 -6.62 -16.36 6.36
N LEU A 64 -7.76 -15.66 6.26
CA LEU A 64 -8.32 -14.80 7.32
C LEU A 64 -8.40 -15.54 8.67
N ALA A 65 -8.89 -16.78 8.66
CA ALA A 65 -9.00 -17.61 9.86
C ALA A 65 -7.63 -17.89 10.51
N SER A 66 -6.58 -18.09 9.70
CA SER A 66 -5.23 -18.33 10.21
C SER A 66 -4.67 -17.09 10.91
N ILE A 67 -4.86 -15.90 10.34
CA ILE A 67 -4.45 -14.64 10.96
C ILE A 67 -5.23 -14.41 12.26
N THR A 68 -6.56 -14.39 12.19
CA THR A 68 -7.45 -13.98 13.28
C THR A 68 -7.40 -14.92 14.50
N ALA A 69 -7.07 -16.19 14.30
CA ALA A 69 -6.79 -17.11 15.41
C ALA A 69 -5.58 -16.69 16.29
N ARG A 70 -4.69 -15.79 15.82
CA ARG A 70 -3.61 -15.24 16.67
C ARG A 70 -4.12 -14.15 17.63
N PHE A 71 -5.36 -13.75 17.44
CA PHE A 71 -6.05 -12.69 18.16
C PHE A 71 -7.35 -13.20 18.78
N ASP A 72 -7.46 -14.51 19.03
CA ASP A 72 -8.65 -15.14 19.62
C ASP A 72 -9.95 -14.85 18.86
N HIS A 73 -9.84 -14.65 17.53
CA HIS A 73 -10.95 -14.27 16.65
C HIS A 73 -11.68 -12.99 17.11
N GLU A 74 -10.93 -12.04 17.66
CA GLU A 74 -11.48 -10.75 18.08
C GLU A 74 -12.13 -10.03 16.87
N PRO A 75 -13.41 -9.57 17.00
CA PRO A 75 -14.16 -9.00 15.89
C PRO A 75 -13.53 -7.77 15.23
N THR A 76 -12.90 -6.87 15.99
CA THR A 76 -12.24 -5.69 15.40
C THR A 76 -11.01 -6.07 14.58
N VAL A 77 -10.24 -7.08 14.99
CA VAL A 77 -9.13 -7.62 14.18
C VAL A 77 -9.66 -8.31 12.92
N ILE A 78 -10.77 -9.06 13.02
CA ILE A 78 -11.41 -9.64 11.83
C ILE A 78 -11.77 -8.53 10.84
N ALA A 79 -12.45 -7.47 11.31
CA ALA A 79 -12.84 -6.35 10.45
C ALA A 79 -11.63 -5.69 9.78
N VAL A 80 -10.53 -5.45 10.50
CA VAL A 80 -9.32 -4.86 9.92
C VAL A 80 -8.69 -5.77 8.85
N VAL A 81 -8.55 -7.06 9.14
CA VAL A 81 -7.87 -7.99 8.22
C VAL A 81 -8.75 -8.29 7.01
N GLU A 82 -10.05 -8.49 7.20
CA GLU A 82 -11.02 -8.67 6.13
C GLU A 82 -11.02 -7.46 5.19
N GLU A 83 -11.11 -6.24 5.74
CA GLU A 83 -11.11 -5.02 4.94
C GLU A 83 -9.78 -4.85 4.18
N ALA A 84 -8.65 -5.12 4.83
CA ALA A 84 -7.35 -5.08 4.16
C ALA A 84 -7.27 -6.08 3.00
N GLN A 85 -7.78 -7.31 3.18
CA GLN A 85 -7.81 -8.33 2.14
C GLN A 85 -8.77 -7.96 1.00
N PHE A 86 -9.95 -7.44 1.33
CA PHE A 86 -10.93 -6.97 0.36
C PHE A 86 -10.38 -5.85 -0.53
N ARG A 87 -9.66 -4.89 0.07
CA ARG A 87 -9.04 -3.76 -0.64
C ARG A 87 -7.67 -4.07 -1.25
N VAL A 88 -7.16 -5.29 -1.10
CA VAL A 88 -5.81 -5.69 -1.55
C VAL A 88 -4.71 -4.79 -0.95
N ARG A 89 -4.79 -4.56 0.36
CA ARG A 89 -3.91 -3.70 1.16
C ARG A 89 -3.12 -4.49 2.20
N ARG A 90 -2.09 -3.83 2.72
CA ARG A 90 -1.41 -4.26 3.94
C ARG A 90 -2.22 -3.90 5.18
N VAL A 91 -1.85 -4.49 6.31
CA VAL A 91 -2.22 -3.94 7.63
C VAL A 91 -1.07 -3.09 8.15
N MET A 92 -1.39 -1.96 8.76
CA MET A 92 -0.43 -1.14 9.50
C MET A 92 -0.60 -1.38 10.99
N VAL A 93 0.52 -1.61 11.68
CA VAL A 93 0.59 -1.65 13.13
C VAL A 93 1.35 -0.43 13.61
N HIS A 94 0.80 0.29 14.59
CA HIS A 94 1.43 1.44 15.21
C HIS A 94 1.32 1.33 16.74
N ARG A 95 2.45 1.51 17.42
CA ARG A 95 2.51 1.64 18.88
C ARG A 95 2.40 3.11 19.26
N ASP A 96 1.24 3.48 19.78
CA ASP A 96 1.02 4.79 20.38
C ASP A 96 1.55 4.80 21.82
N ARG A 97 2.67 5.49 22.04
CA ARG A 97 3.30 5.59 23.37
C ARG A 97 2.49 6.46 24.33
N ALA A 98 1.74 7.44 23.84
CA ALA A 98 0.97 8.35 24.68
C ALA A 98 -0.28 7.66 25.23
N ALA A 99 -0.97 6.89 24.38
CA ALA A 99 -2.14 6.09 24.78
C ALA A 99 -1.76 4.73 25.42
N ALA A 100 -0.49 4.32 25.34
CA ALA A 100 -0.02 2.99 25.71
C ALA A 100 -0.74 1.85 24.94
N GLU A 101 -1.14 2.11 23.71
CA GLU A 101 -1.89 1.20 22.84
C GLU A 101 -1.02 0.71 21.67
N ILE A 102 -1.33 -0.48 21.17
CA ILE A 102 -0.86 -0.95 19.87
C ILE A 102 -2.08 -1.05 18.97
N ARG A 103 -2.14 -0.20 17.95
CA ARG A 103 -3.24 -0.13 17.01
C ARG A 103 -2.89 -0.88 15.74
N MET A 104 -3.82 -1.70 15.28
CA MET A 104 -3.80 -2.31 13.95
C MET A 104 -4.89 -1.64 13.12
N ARG A 105 -4.58 -1.28 11.87
CA ARG A 105 -5.52 -0.66 10.92
C ARG A 105 -5.19 -1.10 9.49
N VAL A 106 -6.06 -0.78 8.55
CA VAL A 106 -5.76 -0.94 7.12
C VAL A 106 -4.67 0.08 6.72
N ALA A 107 -3.69 -0.37 5.94
CA ALA A 107 -2.65 0.49 5.39
C ALA A 107 -3.11 1.15 4.08
N LEU A 108 -2.52 2.31 3.75
CA LEU A 108 -2.76 2.98 2.46
C LEU A 108 -1.95 2.36 1.31
N THR A 109 -1.01 1.47 1.63
CA THR A 109 -0.16 0.77 0.68
C THR A 109 -0.83 -0.50 0.17
N SER A 110 -0.66 -0.77 -1.11
CA SER A 110 -1.00 -2.03 -1.75
C SER A 110 -0.36 -3.21 -1.02
N ASP A 111 -1.01 -4.37 -1.04
CA ASP A 111 -0.51 -5.60 -0.41
C ASP A 111 0.95 -5.92 -0.78
N ARG A 112 1.31 -5.63 -2.04
CA ARG A 112 2.66 -5.85 -2.59
C ARG A 112 3.65 -4.70 -2.34
N GLY A 113 3.22 -3.57 -1.78
CA GLY A 113 4.08 -2.39 -1.54
C GLY A 113 4.64 -1.80 -2.84
N LEU A 114 3.78 -1.63 -3.84
CA LEU A 114 4.17 -1.22 -5.19
C LEU A 114 4.17 0.30 -5.41
N GLU A 115 3.89 1.07 -4.37
CA GLU A 115 3.87 2.54 -4.43
C GLU A 115 5.23 3.07 -4.92
N LEU A 116 5.20 4.16 -5.69
CA LEU A 116 6.41 4.78 -6.22
C LEU A 116 6.72 6.01 -5.39
N ASP A 117 7.72 5.90 -4.52
CA ASP A 117 8.30 7.05 -3.81
C ASP A 117 9.41 7.67 -4.67
N LEU A 118 9.14 8.84 -5.25
CA LEU A 118 10.01 9.49 -6.24
C LEU A 118 10.52 10.82 -5.72
N ALA A 119 11.80 11.11 -5.93
CA ALA A 119 12.31 12.46 -5.75
C ALA A 119 11.55 13.46 -6.63
N TYR A 120 11.35 14.70 -6.16
CA TYR A 120 10.50 15.71 -6.83
C TYR A 120 10.78 15.87 -8.32
N GLY A 121 12.06 15.96 -8.71
CA GLY A 121 12.43 16.09 -10.13
C GLY A 121 11.94 14.92 -10.99
N ASN A 122 12.04 13.69 -10.48
CA ASN A 122 11.57 12.50 -11.18
C ASN A 122 10.05 12.40 -11.18
N ALA A 123 9.40 12.81 -10.08
CA ALA A 123 7.95 12.84 -9.97
C ALA A 123 7.32 13.83 -10.97
N TYR A 124 7.82 15.06 -11.03
CA TYR A 124 7.36 16.06 -11.99
C TYR A 124 7.63 15.65 -13.44
N ALA A 125 8.83 15.12 -13.72
CA ALA A 125 9.15 14.57 -15.03
C ALA A 125 8.22 13.43 -15.44
N LEU A 126 7.81 12.57 -14.51
CA LEU A 126 6.86 11.49 -14.76
C LEU A 126 5.45 12.04 -15.05
N LEU A 127 4.96 13.01 -14.26
CA LEU A 127 3.67 13.67 -14.49
C LEU A 127 3.63 14.34 -15.87
N GLU A 128 4.67 15.10 -16.23
CA GLU A 128 4.77 15.73 -17.55
C GLU A 128 4.83 14.69 -18.70
N ALA A 129 5.52 13.56 -18.49
CA ALA A 129 5.56 12.49 -19.48
C ALA A 129 4.18 11.85 -19.73
N LEU A 130 3.34 11.84 -18.70
CA LEU A 130 1.94 11.41 -18.76
C LEU A 130 0.99 12.53 -19.21
N GLU A 131 1.50 13.72 -19.54
CA GLU A 131 0.74 14.93 -19.86
C GLU A 131 -0.22 15.38 -18.73
N ILE A 132 0.22 15.17 -17.49
CA ILE A 132 -0.45 15.64 -16.28
C ILE A 132 0.29 16.90 -15.81
N GLU A 133 -0.45 17.87 -15.27
CA GLU A 133 0.16 19.06 -14.68
C GLU A 133 1.10 18.66 -13.52
N ALA A 134 2.29 19.27 -13.50
CA ALA A 134 3.35 18.91 -12.56
C ALA A 134 3.13 19.57 -11.19
N GLU A 135 2.14 19.06 -10.45
CA GLU A 135 1.84 19.49 -9.08
C GLU A 135 2.41 18.51 -8.05
N SER A 136 2.75 18.99 -6.85
CA SER A 136 3.27 18.11 -5.79
C SER A 136 2.21 17.23 -5.15
N VAL A 137 0.94 17.63 -5.26
CA VAL A 137 -0.21 16.91 -4.72
C VAL A 137 -1.29 16.89 -5.78
N GLY A 138 -1.90 15.74 -6.00
CA GLY A 138 -3.02 15.61 -6.92
C GLY A 138 -3.47 14.17 -7.10
N ASP A 139 -4.46 14.01 -7.96
CA ASP A 139 -4.98 12.70 -8.31
C ASP A 139 -5.69 12.73 -9.67
N ILE A 140 -5.74 11.58 -10.34
CA ILE A 140 -6.53 11.37 -11.56
C ILE A 140 -7.29 10.04 -11.48
N ALA A 141 -8.36 9.93 -12.25
CA ALA A 141 -9.09 8.67 -12.38
C ALA A 141 -8.17 7.57 -12.95
N LEU A 142 -8.36 6.33 -12.50
CA LEU A 142 -7.47 5.23 -12.86
C LEU A 142 -7.52 4.91 -14.37
N ASP A 143 -8.70 4.98 -14.97
CA ASP A 143 -8.90 4.80 -16.42
C ASP A 143 -8.12 5.83 -17.24
N MET A 144 -8.17 7.10 -16.83
CA MET A 144 -7.39 8.18 -17.42
C MET A 144 -5.88 7.90 -17.30
N ALA A 145 -5.41 7.45 -16.14
CA ALA A 145 -3.99 7.09 -15.95
C ALA A 145 -3.56 5.94 -16.88
N GLN A 146 -4.41 4.92 -17.04
CA GLN A 146 -4.16 3.81 -17.97
C GLN A 146 -4.13 4.27 -19.42
N ASP A 147 -5.03 5.17 -19.81
CA ASP A 147 -5.07 5.71 -21.17
C ASP A 147 -3.83 6.54 -21.49
N ARG A 148 -3.33 7.34 -20.53
CA ARG A 148 -2.04 8.04 -20.66
C ARG A 148 -0.88 7.08 -20.81
N LEU A 149 -0.87 5.95 -20.10
CA LEU A 149 0.19 4.94 -20.25
C LEU A 149 0.13 4.20 -21.60
N ARG A 150 -1.08 4.00 -22.15
CA ARG A 150 -1.28 3.36 -23.45
C ARG A 150 -0.92 4.26 -24.64
N ASP A 151 -0.84 5.58 -24.45
CA ASP A 151 -0.39 6.51 -25.48
C ASP A 151 1.05 6.17 -25.91
N PRO A 152 1.28 5.79 -27.19
CA PRO A 152 2.63 5.49 -27.69
C PRO A 152 3.63 6.64 -27.51
N ALA A 153 3.16 7.90 -27.47
CA ALA A 153 4.02 9.05 -27.26
C ALA A 153 4.54 9.16 -25.81
N THR A 154 3.87 8.56 -24.82
CA THR A 154 4.29 8.57 -23.40
C THR A 154 5.69 7.98 -23.23
N ALA A 155 5.99 6.85 -23.89
CA ALA A 155 7.31 6.24 -23.82
C ALA A 155 8.41 7.17 -24.37
N ALA A 156 8.13 7.91 -25.44
CA ALA A 156 9.08 8.88 -26.00
C ALA A 156 9.28 10.09 -25.08
N ARG A 157 8.18 10.64 -24.52
CA ARG A 157 8.23 11.76 -23.55
C ARG A 157 8.97 11.39 -22.28
N ALA A 158 8.79 10.15 -21.78
CA ALA A 158 9.47 9.65 -20.59
C ALA A 158 10.97 9.43 -20.82
N ARG A 159 11.37 8.89 -21.98
CA ARG A 159 12.79 8.75 -22.36
C ARG A 159 13.50 10.10 -22.47
N ALA A 160 12.85 11.09 -23.07
CA ALA A 160 13.40 12.44 -23.17
C ALA A 160 13.66 13.09 -21.80
N ARG A 161 12.97 12.60 -20.76
CA ARG A 161 13.07 13.07 -19.37
C ARG A 161 13.83 12.11 -18.45
N CYS A 162 14.39 11.01 -18.98
CA CYS A 162 15.08 9.97 -18.22
C CYS A 162 14.22 9.33 -17.10
N VAL A 163 12.92 9.12 -17.34
CA VAL A 163 11.96 8.52 -16.38
C VAL A 163 11.22 7.31 -16.95
N ASP A 164 11.62 6.81 -18.11
CA ASP A 164 10.94 5.68 -18.79
C ASP A 164 11.01 4.36 -18.00
N HIS A 165 12.05 4.18 -17.17
CA HIS A 165 12.15 3.02 -16.28
C HIS A 165 11.09 2.99 -15.17
N TYR A 166 10.36 4.09 -14.93
CA TYR A 166 9.24 4.11 -13.99
C TYR A 166 7.92 3.64 -14.61
N LEU A 167 7.76 3.66 -15.94
CA LEU A 167 6.49 3.33 -16.60
C LEU A 167 6.02 1.89 -16.29
N PRO A 168 6.87 0.84 -16.38
CA PRO A 168 6.43 -0.53 -16.04
C PRO A 168 6.04 -0.68 -14.57
N ARG A 169 6.69 0.08 -13.67
CA ARG A 169 6.36 0.08 -12.24
C ARG A 169 5.01 0.74 -12.00
N LEU A 170 4.74 1.86 -12.65
CA LEU A 170 3.47 2.54 -12.58
C LEU A 170 2.35 1.66 -13.15
N GLU A 171 2.55 1.02 -14.30
CA GLU A 171 1.61 0.03 -14.86
C GLU A 171 1.30 -1.08 -13.84
N THR A 172 2.33 -1.65 -13.20
CA THR A 172 2.15 -2.69 -12.18
C THR A 172 1.35 -2.18 -10.97
N LEU A 173 1.58 -0.93 -10.54
CA LEU A 173 0.81 -0.28 -9.48
C LEU A 173 -0.66 -0.09 -9.88
N LEU A 174 -0.95 0.35 -11.12
CA LEU A 174 -2.33 0.53 -11.58
C LEU A 174 -3.13 -0.79 -11.56
N MET A 175 -2.45 -1.91 -11.75
CA MET A 175 -3.06 -3.24 -11.69
C MET A 175 -3.42 -3.72 -10.28
N THR A 176 -3.05 -2.99 -9.22
CA THR A 176 -3.41 -3.35 -7.83
C THR A 176 -4.73 -2.75 -7.37
N ALA A 177 -5.39 -1.94 -8.19
CA ALA A 177 -6.66 -1.34 -7.81
C ALA A 177 -7.74 -2.42 -7.58
N PRO A 178 -8.42 -2.43 -6.41
CA PRO A 178 -9.46 -3.42 -6.14
C PRO A 178 -10.70 -3.20 -7.02
N ASP A 179 -11.07 -1.95 -7.26
CA ASP A 179 -12.14 -1.55 -8.19
C ASP A 179 -11.66 -0.38 -9.07
N PRO A 180 -11.34 -0.64 -10.36
CA PRO A 180 -10.90 0.37 -11.29
C PRO A 180 -11.89 1.51 -11.52
N ALA A 181 -13.20 1.30 -11.30
CA ALA A 181 -14.23 2.30 -11.59
C ALA A 181 -14.24 3.47 -10.60
N VAL A 182 -13.77 3.23 -9.38
CA VAL A 182 -13.74 4.24 -8.30
C VAL A 182 -12.32 4.57 -7.83
N ALA A 183 -11.33 3.78 -8.25
CA ALA A 183 -9.94 4.01 -7.90
C ALA A 183 -9.34 5.22 -8.63
N ARG A 184 -8.36 5.83 -7.97
CA ARG A 184 -7.62 6.98 -8.47
C ARG A 184 -6.12 6.73 -8.31
N LEU A 185 -5.33 7.22 -9.26
CA LEU A 185 -3.90 7.38 -9.04
C LEU A 185 -3.70 8.71 -8.31
N SER A 186 -3.19 8.67 -7.08
CA SER A 186 -2.93 9.84 -6.25
C SER A 186 -1.44 10.00 -6.00
N TRP A 187 -0.97 11.24 -5.90
CA TRP A 187 0.39 11.60 -5.53
C TRP A 187 0.39 12.72 -4.49
N ALA A 188 1.24 12.60 -3.47
CA ALA A 188 1.43 13.60 -2.41
C ALA A 188 2.76 13.39 -1.67
#